data_AF-A0A344TLN0-F1
#
_entry.id   AF-A0A344TLN0-F1
#
_cell.length_a   1.000
_cell.length_b   1.000
_cell.length_c   1.000
_cell.angle_alpha   90.00
_cell.angle_beta   90.00
_cell.angle_gamma   90.00
#
_symmetry.space_group_name_H-M   'P 1'
#
loop_
_entity.id
_entity.type
_entity.pdbx_description
1 polymer ?
#
loop_
_entity_poly.entity_id
_entity_poly.type
_entity_poly.pdbx_seq_one_letter_code
_entity_poly.pdbx_strand_id
1 'polypeptide(L)'
;MNRVMNFPERSLEVTSAFRQKWFWMWALLPIAAYYASWLMMTVPFPLFLVIAQWWALDHNKWKENPKIWLWNFVIFVLTGLVLVMLLDHLTISEDYTLFVVIFFVIYYGIQTLNEFLLVKVFMKWRFGFWSVANLLAALFWIGILLFGKAVIDNQIKFEYLLWIIIPIMGFISNIITGLGIHLATQSRYGV
;
A
#
# COMPACT_ATOMS: atom_id res chain seq x y z
N MET A 1 29.09 -35.95 -12.85
CA MET A 1 28.73 -34.71 -13.58
C MET A 1 27.78 -33.89 -12.72
N ASN A 2 28.29 -32.85 -12.06
CA ASN A 2 27.46 -31.89 -11.33
C ASN A 2 26.78 -30.98 -12.35
N ARG A 3 25.46 -31.10 -12.53
CA ARG A 3 24.67 -30.05 -13.19
C ARG A 3 24.63 -28.86 -12.24
N VAL A 4 25.56 -27.92 -12.41
CA VAL A 4 25.41 -26.57 -11.90
C VAL A 4 24.11 -26.04 -12.50
N MET A 5 23.07 -25.89 -11.68
CA MET A 5 21.87 -25.18 -12.08
C MET A 5 22.28 -23.73 -12.32
N ASN A 6 22.54 -23.39 -13.58
CA ASN A 6 22.60 -22.00 -14.03
C ASN A 6 21.18 -21.44 -13.91
N PHE A 7 20.81 -21.03 -12.69
CA PHE A 7 19.71 -20.09 -12.53
C PHE A 7 20.13 -18.83 -13.28
N PRO A 8 19.34 -18.32 -14.23
CA PRO A 8 19.61 -17.00 -14.75
C PRO A 8 19.47 -16.03 -13.58
N GLU A 9 20.59 -15.52 -13.09
CA GLU A 9 20.64 -14.36 -12.21
C GLU A 9 20.20 -13.15 -13.03
N ARG A 10 18.89 -13.00 -13.27
CA ARG A 10 18.37 -11.65 -13.43
C ARG A 10 18.54 -10.99 -12.08
N SER A 11 19.52 -10.10 -12.00
CA SER A 11 19.66 -9.19 -10.88
C SER A 11 18.31 -8.48 -10.65
N LEU A 12 17.96 -8.25 -9.40
CA LEU A 12 16.75 -7.52 -9.04
C LEU A 12 16.87 -6.08 -9.55
N GLU A 13 16.30 -5.78 -10.71
CA GLU A 13 16.41 -4.46 -11.33
C GLU A 13 15.27 -3.55 -10.86
N VAL A 14 15.50 -2.81 -9.78
CA VAL A 14 14.58 -1.79 -9.25
C VAL A 14 14.26 -0.71 -10.30
N THR A 15 15.26 -0.28 -11.07
CA THR A 15 15.13 0.83 -12.03
C THR A 15 14.20 0.51 -13.20
N SER A 16 14.00 -0.78 -13.50
CA SER A 16 13.06 -1.20 -14.55
C SER A 16 11.59 -0.96 -14.17
N ALA A 17 11.27 -0.82 -12.88
CA ALA A 17 9.91 -0.50 -12.40
C ALA A 17 9.43 0.85 -12.97
N PHE A 18 10.28 1.87 -12.93
CA PHE A 18 9.96 3.24 -13.35
C PHE A 18 9.68 3.38 -14.85
N ARG A 19 9.99 2.34 -15.65
CA ARG A 19 9.66 2.32 -17.09
C ARG A 19 8.30 1.69 -17.37
N GLN A 20 7.66 1.10 -16.37
CA GLN A 20 6.41 0.37 -16.55
C GLN A 20 5.20 1.27 -16.24
N LYS A 21 4.23 1.29 -17.17
CA LYS A 21 3.01 2.09 -17.03
C LYS A 21 2.22 1.73 -15.76
N TRP A 22 2.09 0.43 -15.46
CA TRP A 22 1.35 -0.04 -14.28
C TRP A 22 1.94 0.48 -12.97
N PHE A 23 3.26 0.68 -12.89
CA PHE A 23 3.94 1.17 -11.69
C PHE A 23 3.52 2.61 -11.38
N TRP A 24 3.48 3.47 -12.40
CA TRP A 24 3.00 4.85 -12.23
C TRP A 24 1.50 4.92 -11.97
N MET A 25 0.70 4.04 -12.58
CA MET A 25 -0.72 3.90 -12.24
C MET A 25 -0.88 3.50 -10.77
N TRP A 26 -0.05 2.58 -10.27
CA TRP A 26 -0.04 2.15 -8.88
C TRP A 26 0.30 3.29 -7.92
N ALA A 27 1.28 4.13 -8.28
CA ALA A 27 1.69 5.27 -7.47
C ALA A 27 0.65 6.41 -7.47
N LEU A 28 0.02 6.70 -8.60
CA LEU A 28 -0.77 7.91 -8.82
C LEU A 28 -2.28 7.73 -8.69
N LEU A 29 -2.84 6.59 -9.13
CA LEU A 29 -4.29 6.37 -9.08
C LEU A 29 -4.86 6.41 -7.64
N PRO A 30 -4.17 5.91 -6.59
CA PRO A 30 -4.61 6.11 -5.22
C PRO A 30 -4.75 7.57 -4.80
N ILE A 31 -3.92 8.47 -5.34
CA ILE A 31 -3.99 9.91 -5.05
C ILE A 31 -5.17 10.55 -5.77
N ALA A 32 -5.40 10.16 -7.03
CA ALA A 32 -6.59 10.56 -7.75
C ALA A 32 -7.88 10.06 -7.06
N ALA A 33 -7.88 8.81 -6.58
CA ALA A 33 -8.97 8.22 -5.81
C ALA A 33 -9.23 8.98 -4.49
N TYR A 34 -8.17 9.43 -3.82
CA TYR A 34 -8.26 10.26 -2.63
C TYR A 34 -9.02 11.56 -2.93
N TYR A 35 -8.56 12.35 -3.89
CA TYR A 35 -9.24 13.59 -4.26
C TYR A 35 -10.65 13.37 -4.80
N ALA A 36 -10.88 12.33 -5.59
CA ALA A 36 -12.21 11.99 -6.08
C ALA A 36 -13.18 11.68 -4.93
N SER A 37 -12.73 10.96 -3.90
CA SER A 37 -13.57 10.67 -2.73
C SER A 37 -13.96 11.94 -1.97
N TRP A 38 -13.04 12.89 -1.82
CA TRP A 38 -13.32 14.20 -1.23
C TRP A 38 -14.33 15.01 -2.04
N LEU A 39 -14.16 15.06 -3.37
CA LEU A 39 -15.09 15.77 -4.26
C LEU A 39 -16.50 15.18 -4.24
N MET A 40 -16.62 13.88 -3.99
CA MET A 40 -17.91 13.20 -3.89
C MET A 40 -18.56 13.32 -2.51
N MET A 41 -17.92 14.01 -1.55
CA MET A 41 -18.39 14.20 -0.15
C MET A 41 -18.89 12.91 0.52
N THR A 42 -18.38 11.76 0.08
CA THR A 42 -18.82 10.44 0.51
C THR A 42 -17.59 9.67 0.99
N VAL A 43 -17.81 8.55 1.70
CA VAL A 43 -16.76 7.69 2.28
C VAL A 43 -16.29 6.55 1.34
N PRO A 44 -16.30 6.60 -0.02
CA PRO A 44 -15.86 5.46 -0.81
C PRO A 44 -14.34 5.43 -1.00
N PHE A 45 -13.53 6.19 -0.26
CA PHE A 45 -12.07 6.17 -0.46
C PHE A 45 -11.47 4.76 -0.42
N PRO A 46 -11.80 3.88 0.55
CA PRO A 46 -11.34 2.49 0.53
C PRO A 46 -11.72 1.72 -0.74
N LEU A 47 -12.94 1.94 -1.24
CA LEU A 47 -13.43 1.32 -2.47
C LEU A 47 -12.64 1.82 -3.68
N PHE A 48 -12.49 3.15 -3.81
CA PHE A 48 -11.75 3.76 -4.91
C PHE A 48 -10.26 3.41 -4.86
N LEU A 49 -9.68 3.29 -3.67
CA LEU A 49 -8.31 2.84 -3.47
C LEU A 49 -8.11 1.43 -3.99
N VAL A 50 -8.98 0.48 -3.64
CA VAL A 50 -8.85 -0.91 -4.12
C VAL A 50 -9.11 -1.00 -5.63
N ILE A 51 -10.07 -0.24 -6.17
CA ILE A 51 -10.31 -0.19 -7.62
C ILE A 51 -9.08 0.39 -8.35
N ALA A 52 -8.49 1.48 -7.84
CA ALA A 52 -7.28 2.08 -8.37
C ALA A 52 -6.11 1.09 -8.41
N GLN A 53 -5.89 0.38 -7.30
CA GLN A 53 -4.86 -0.65 -7.18
C GLN A 53 -5.12 -1.84 -8.11
N TRP A 54 -6.36 -2.32 -8.18
CA TRP A 54 -6.77 -3.39 -9.07
C TRP A 54 -6.51 -3.02 -10.53
N TRP A 55 -6.90 -1.80 -10.93
CA TRP A 55 -6.76 -1.29 -12.29
C TRP A 55 -5.29 -1.07 -12.67
N ALA A 56 -4.50 -0.49 -11.77
CA ALA A 56 -3.06 -0.37 -11.93
C ALA A 56 -2.42 -1.74 -12.17
N LEU A 57 -2.71 -2.70 -11.28
CA LEU A 57 -2.24 -4.05 -11.45
C LEU A 57 -2.71 -4.62 -12.78
N ASP A 58 -3.90 -4.28 -13.30
CA ASP A 58 -4.52 -4.94 -14.49
C ASP A 58 -3.69 -4.70 -15.74
N HIS A 59 -2.96 -3.59 -15.72
CA HIS A 59 -2.01 -3.18 -16.74
C HIS A 59 -0.61 -3.77 -16.54
N ASN A 60 -0.38 -4.56 -15.48
CA ASN A 60 0.86 -5.30 -15.30
C ASN A 60 0.83 -6.60 -16.13
N LYS A 61 1.76 -6.71 -17.07
CA LYS A 61 1.88 -7.86 -18.00
C LYS A 61 2.19 -9.19 -17.31
N TRP A 62 2.72 -9.14 -16.09
CA TRP A 62 3.11 -10.32 -15.30
C TRP A 62 1.98 -10.86 -14.42
N LYS A 63 0.72 -10.57 -14.80
CA LYS A 63 -0.45 -10.90 -13.99
C LYS A 63 -0.84 -12.37 -14.05
N GLU A 64 -1.04 -12.92 -12.86
CA GLU A 64 -2.00 -14.00 -12.66
C GLU A 64 -3.17 -13.48 -11.80
N ASN A 65 -4.38 -13.56 -12.34
CA ASN A 65 -5.65 -13.29 -11.64
C ASN A 65 -5.78 -11.91 -10.94
N PRO A 66 -5.86 -10.82 -11.72
CA PRO A 66 -6.19 -9.45 -11.26
C PRO A 66 -7.36 -9.41 -10.27
N LYS A 67 -8.41 -10.20 -10.55
CA LYS A 67 -9.68 -10.23 -9.84
C LYS A 67 -9.52 -10.61 -8.37
N ILE A 68 -8.48 -11.35 -8.02
CA ILE A 68 -8.27 -11.77 -6.64
C ILE A 68 -7.81 -10.59 -5.77
N TRP A 69 -7.25 -9.53 -6.36
CA TRP A 69 -6.97 -8.28 -5.64
C TRP A 69 -8.24 -7.64 -5.05
N LEU A 70 -9.42 -7.94 -5.59
CA LEU A 70 -10.69 -7.48 -5.02
C LEU A 70 -10.97 -8.10 -3.64
N TRP A 71 -10.33 -9.21 -3.28
CA TRP A 71 -10.40 -9.71 -1.89
C TRP A 71 -9.71 -8.78 -0.90
N ASN A 72 -8.76 -7.94 -1.33
CA ASN A 72 -8.23 -6.88 -0.48
C ASN A 72 -9.32 -5.87 -0.09
N PHE A 73 -10.37 -5.68 -0.90
CA PHE A 73 -11.52 -4.87 -0.49
C PHE A 73 -12.24 -5.49 0.70
N VAL A 74 -12.49 -6.80 0.67
CA VAL A 74 -13.13 -7.52 1.79
C VAL A 74 -12.26 -7.40 3.05
N ILE A 75 -10.96 -7.61 2.93
CA ILE A 75 -10.02 -7.47 4.05
C ILE A 75 -10.02 -6.04 4.57
N PHE A 76 -10.05 -5.03 3.70
CA PHE A 76 -10.11 -3.62 4.09
C PHE A 76 -11.41 -3.30 4.84
N VAL A 77 -12.56 -3.78 4.37
CA VAL A 77 -13.85 -3.57 5.03
C VAL A 77 -13.86 -4.23 6.41
N LEU A 78 -13.42 -5.48 6.52
CA LEU A 78 -13.34 -6.18 7.81
C LEU A 78 -12.38 -5.48 8.78
N THR A 79 -11.24 -5.00 8.27
CA THR A 79 -10.27 -4.21 9.03
C THR A 79 -10.89 -2.92 9.55
N GLY A 80 -11.60 -2.18 8.68
CA GLY A 80 -12.28 -0.95 9.05
C GLY A 80 -13.36 -1.16 10.11
N LEU A 81 -14.13 -2.24 10.00
CA LEU A 81 -15.14 -2.61 10.99
C LEU A 81 -14.51 -2.93 12.36
N VAL A 82 -13.45 -3.76 12.38
CA VAL A 82 -12.71 -4.09 13.60
C VAL A 82 -12.10 -2.83 14.21
N LEU A 83 -11.54 -1.94 13.39
CA LEU A 83 -11.03 -0.64 13.83
C LEU A 83 -12.13 0.17 14.50
N VAL A 84 -13.28 0.39 13.85
CA VAL A 84 -14.39 1.16 14.45
C VAL A 84 -14.81 0.56 15.80
N MET A 85 -14.95 -0.77 15.89
CA MET A 85 -15.31 -1.43 17.15
C MET A 85 -14.23 -1.28 18.23
N LEU A 86 -12.94 -1.35 17.89
CA LEU A 86 -11.85 -1.14 18.83
C LEU A 86 -11.74 0.32 19.28
N LEU A 87 -12.00 1.26 18.37
CA LEU A 87 -11.91 2.70 18.63
C LEU A 87 -13.10 3.20 19.46
N ASP A 88 -14.28 2.61 19.34
CA ASP A 88 -15.42 2.88 20.24
C ASP A 88 -15.11 2.50 21.71
N HIS A 89 -14.18 1.56 21.93
CA HIS A 89 -13.76 1.13 23.26
C HIS A 89 -12.49 1.83 23.77
N LEU A 90 -11.73 2.45 22.89
CA LEU A 90 -10.60 3.30 23.27
C LEU A 90 -11.15 4.72 23.42
N THR A 91 -11.17 5.27 24.63
CA THR A 91 -11.28 6.73 24.82
C THR A 91 -10.04 7.38 24.23
N ILE A 92 -9.98 7.47 22.91
CA ILE A 92 -8.96 8.20 22.18
C ILE A 92 -9.28 9.65 22.45
N SER A 93 -8.39 10.28 23.20
CA SER A 93 -8.39 11.71 23.44
C SER A 93 -8.57 12.47 22.12
N GLU A 94 -8.95 13.75 22.18
CA GLU A 94 -9.14 14.65 21.02
C GLU A 94 -7.93 14.77 20.06
N ASP A 95 -6.86 14.01 20.30
CA ASP A 95 -5.67 13.91 19.46
C ASP A 95 -5.93 13.07 18.19
N TYR A 96 -6.48 13.75 17.19
CA TYR A 96 -6.70 13.23 15.83
C TYR A 96 -5.44 12.61 15.20
N THR A 97 -4.24 13.03 15.61
CA THR A 97 -2.97 12.48 15.10
C THR A 97 -2.81 11.01 15.49
N LEU A 98 -3.16 10.66 16.73
CA LEU A 98 -3.08 9.28 17.22
C LEU A 98 -4.06 8.37 16.47
N PHE A 99 -5.27 8.87 16.20
CA PHE A 99 -6.27 8.17 15.39
C PHE A 99 -5.74 7.88 13.98
N VAL A 100 -5.17 8.90 13.31
CA VAL A 100 -4.59 8.76 11.96
C VAL A 100 -3.42 7.76 11.96
N VAL A 101 -2.54 7.81 12.96
CA VAL A 101 -1.42 6.86 13.10
C VAL A 101 -1.94 5.44 13.24
N ILE A 102 -2.87 5.19 14.16
CA ILE A 102 -3.42 3.85 14.42
C ILE A 102 -4.08 3.30 13.14
N PHE A 103 -4.83 4.13 12.43
CA PHE A 103 -5.48 3.74 11.17
C PHE A 103 -4.47 3.29 10.12
N PHE A 104 -3.42 4.09 9.85
CA PHE A 104 -2.40 3.73 8.87
C PHE A 104 -1.56 2.52 9.29
N VAL A 105 -1.21 2.41 10.56
CA VAL A 105 -0.45 1.26 11.08
C VAL A 105 -1.23 -0.03 10.95
N ILE A 106 -2.51 -0.03 11.33
CA ILE A 106 -3.35 -1.21 11.22
C ILE A 106 -3.61 -1.54 9.75
N TYR A 107 -3.83 -0.53 8.91
CA TYR A 107 -3.99 -0.74 7.48
C TYR A 107 -2.78 -1.42 6.83
N TYR A 108 -1.57 -0.85 6.98
CA TYR A 108 -0.37 -1.44 6.39
C TYR A 108 0.06 -2.72 7.10
N GLY A 109 -0.20 -2.86 8.41
CA GLY A 109 0.02 -4.08 9.17
C GLY A 109 -0.81 -5.24 8.63
N ILE A 110 -2.10 -5.01 8.34
CA ILE A 110 -2.95 -6.04 7.74
C ILE A 110 -2.59 -6.29 6.28
N GLN A 111 -2.19 -5.27 5.52
CA GLN A 111 -1.66 -5.47 4.16
C GLN A 111 -0.39 -6.33 4.15
N THR A 112 0.43 -6.26 5.20
CA THR A 112 1.59 -7.14 5.38
C THR A 112 1.14 -8.60 5.54
N LEU A 113 0.05 -8.85 6.28
CA LEU A 113 -0.52 -10.18 6.45
C LEU A 113 -1.16 -10.72 5.17
N ASN A 114 -1.53 -9.86 4.21
CA ASN A 114 -2.16 -10.31 2.96
C ASN A 114 -1.26 -11.26 2.16
N GLU A 115 0.07 -11.15 2.25
CA GLU A 115 0.95 -12.13 1.60
C GLU A 115 0.76 -13.55 2.16
N PHE A 116 0.45 -13.66 3.45
CA PHE A 116 0.19 -14.92 4.16
C PHE A 116 -1.25 -15.40 3.99
N LEU A 117 -2.23 -14.50 4.05
CA LEU A 117 -3.65 -14.82 3.91
C LEU A 117 -4.01 -15.19 2.48
N LEU A 118 -3.31 -14.60 1.52
CA LEU A 118 -3.53 -14.79 0.09
C LEU A 118 -2.36 -15.55 -0.55
N VAL A 119 -1.72 -16.48 0.17
CA VAL A 119 -0.60 -17.30 -0.37
C VAL A 119 -0.94 -17.92 -1.71
N LYS A 120 -2.16 -18.46 -1.88
CA LYS A 120 -2.62 -19.05 -3.16
C LYS A 120 -2.66 -18.06 -4.33
N VAL A 121 -2.71 -16.77 -4.02
CA VAL A 121 -2.78 -15.63 -4.94
C VAL A 121 -1.39 -15.13 -5.30
N PHE A 122 -0.48 -15.19 -4.32
CA PHE A 122 0.91 -14.80 -4.43
C PHE A 122 1.86 -15.96 -4.70
N MET A 123 1.37 -17.17 -5.02
CA MET A 123 2.22 -18.36 -5.19
C MET A 123 3.32 -18.22 -6.25
N LYS A 124 3.15 -17.32 -7.23
CA LYS A 124 4.17 -17.03 -8.25
C LYS A 124 5.04 -15.81 -7.92
N TRP A 125 4.69 -15.08 -6.88
CA TRP A 125 5.45 -13.94 -6.40
C TRP A 125 6.51 -14.43 -5.42
N ARG A 126 7.63 -13.71 -5.36
CA ARG A 126 8.66 -13.97 -4.36
C ARG A 126 8.12 -13.53 -2.99
N PHE A 127 7.84 -14.52 -2.17
CA PHE A 127 7.33 -14.32 -0.82
C PHE A 127 8.24 -13.39 0.00
N GLY A 128 7.62 -12.48 0.75
CA GLY A 128 8.23 -11.53 1.66
C GLY A 128 8.41 -10.13 1.07
N PHE A 129 8.49 -9.97 -0.26
CA PHE A 129 8.72 -8.65 -0.87
C PHE A 129 7.51 -7.72 -0.70
N TRP A 130 6.29 -8.25 -0.79
CA TRP A 130 5.08 -7.47 -0.55
C TRP A 130 4.96 -7.09 0.93
N SER A 131 5.19 -8.04 1.83
CA SER A 131 5.17 -7.82 3.28
C SER A 131 6.19 -6.76 3.71
N VAL A 132 7.44 -6.89 3.27
CA VAL A 132 8.51 -5.95 3.60
C VAL A 132 8.19 -4.55 3.07
N ALA A 133 7.68 -4.44 1.84
CA ALA A 133 7.33 -3.14 1.28
C ALA A 133 6.17 -2.45 2.03
N ASN A 134 5.17 -3.22 2.48
CA ASN A 134 4.09 -2.67 3.32
C ASN A 134 4.58 -2.29 4.72
N LEU A 135 5.48 -3.06 5.32
CA LEU A 135 6.11 -2.70 6.58
C LEU A 135 6.92 -1.40 6.45
N LEU A 136 7.71 -1.25 5.38
CA LEU A 136 8.45 -0.01 5.11
C LEU A 136 7.52 1.18 4.89
N ALA A 137 6.41 0.98 4.18
CA ALA A 137 5.39 2.01 4.03
C ALA A 137 4.74 2.39 5.38
N ALA A 138 4.46 1.42 6.24
CA ALA A 138 3.94 1.66 7.60
C ALA A 138 4.93 2.48 8.44
N LEU A 139 6.20 2.08 8.46
CA LEU A 139 7.26 2.78 9.19
C LEU A 139 7.46 4.20 8.67
N PHE A 140 7.34 4.41 7.36
CA PHE A 140 7.38 5.75 6.76
C PHE A 140 6.24 6.64 7.28
N TRP A 141 5.01 6.14 7.31
CA TRP A 141 3.87 6.87 7.88
C TRP A 141 4.05 7.17 9.36
N ILE A 142 4.46 6.19 10.16
CA ILE A 142 4.75 6.37 11.58
C ILE A 142 5.81 7.46 11.77
N GLY A 143 6.93 7.36 11.04
CA GLY A 143 8.04 8.30 11.14
C GLY A 143 7.61 9.74 10.83
N ILE A 144 6.88 9.95 9.74
CA ILE A 144 6.41 11.28 9.35
C ILE A 144 5.38 11.84 10.33
N LEU A 145 4.45 11.02 10.81
CA LEU A 145 3.41 11.50 11.73
C LEU A 145 3.97 11.80 13.13
N LEU A 146 4.87 10.97 13.65
CA LEU A 146 5.53 11.21 14.93
C LEU A 146 6.52 12.37 14.86
N PHE A 147 7.33 12.44 13.80
CA PHE A 147 8.24 13.57 13.59
C PHE A 147 7.47 14.88 13.35
N GLY A 148 6.41 14.82 12.55
CA GLY A 148 5.50 15.94 12.33
C GLY A 148 4.94 16.45 13.65
N LYS A 149 4.40 15.57 14.50
CA LYS A 149 3.92 15.94 15.84
C LYS A 149 5.01 16.53 16.75
N ALA A 150 6.25 16.06 16.64
CA ALA A 150 7.34 16.50 17.51
C ALA A 150 7.98 17.83 17.08
N VAL A 151 7.97 18.14 15.79
CA VAL A 151 8.69 19.30 15.21
C VAL A 151 7.76 20.41 14.78
N ILE A 152 6.54 20.07 14.40
CA ILE A 152 5.53 21.02 13.96
C ILE A 152 4.69 21.33 15.17
N ASP A 153 5.09 22.37 15.89
CA ASP A 153 4.24 23.07 16.87
C ASP A 153 2.86 23.26 16.21
N ASN A 154 1.76 22.88 16.86
CA ASN A 154 0.39 22.58 16.35
C ASN A 154 -0.30 23.65 15.43
N GLN A 155 0.44 24.24 14.49
CA GLN A 155 0.11 25.40 13.68
C GLN A 155 -0.05 25.05 12.20
N ILE A 156 0.27 23.81 11.80
CA ILE A 156 -0.13 23.35 10.46
C ILE A 156 -1.64 23.26 10.46
N LYS A 157 -2.25 24.14 9.66
CA LYS A 157 -3.68 24.10 9.41
C LYS A 157 -4.04 22.71 8.89
N PHE A 158 -5.11 22.14 9.43
CA PHE A 158 -5.59 20.80 9.11
C PHE A 158 -5.76 20.57 7.60
N GLU A 159 -6.10 21.63 6.87
CA GLU A 159 -6.21 21.65 5.41
C GLU A 159 -4.89 21.31 4.73
N TYR A 160 -3.74 21.79 5.21
CA TYR A 160 -2.44 21.44 4.61
C TYR A 160 -2.10 19.95 4.81
N LEU A 161 -2.49 19.39 5.96
CA LEU A 161 -2.34 17.96 6.22
C LEU A 161 -3.17 17.14 5.21
N LEU A 162 -4.43 17.50 5.02
CA LEU A 162 -5.34 16.81 4.11
C LEU A 162 -4.97 16.99 2.63
N TRP A 163 -4.73 18.22 2.19
CA TRP A 163 -4.61 18.54 0.76
C TRP A 163 -3.19 18.41 0.22
N ILE A 164 -2.17 18.33 1.08
CA ILE A 164 -0.77 18.31 0.63
C ILE A 164 -0.01 17.14 1.24
N ILE A 165 0.03 17.05 2.57
CA ILE A 165 0.89 16.07 3.24
C ILE A 165 0.40 14.64 2.95
N ILE A 166 -0.88 14.33 3.18
CA ILE A 166 -1.43 12.99 2.95
C ILE A 166 -1.22 12.53 1.49
N PRO A 167 -1.52 13.34 0.45
CA PRO A 167 -1.23 13.01 -0.94
C PRO A 167 0.25 12.71 -1.23
N ILE A 168 1.17 13.55 -0.75
CA ILE A 168 2.61 13.36 -0.98
C ILE A 168 3.09 12.08 -0.28
N MET A 169 2.68 11.87 0.97
CA MET A 169 3.05 10.68 1.73
C MET A 169 2.46 9.43 1.10
N GLY A 170 1.20 9.49 0.68
CA GLY A 170 0.54 8.42 -0.07
C GLY A 170 1.28 8.07 -1.35
N PHE A 171 1.77 9.07 -2.10
CA PHE A 171 2.54 8.84 -3.32
C PHE A 171 3.83 8.08 -3.03
N ILE A 172 4.58 8.51 -2.01
CA ILE A 172 5.84 7.85 -1.59
C ILE A 172 5.57 6.42 -1.12
N SER A 173 4.56 6.20 -0.28
CA SER A 173 4.20 4.85 0.18
C SER A 173 3.74 3.94 -0.96
N ASN A 174 3.03 4.47 -1.96
CA ASN A 174 2.64 3.68 -3.13
C ASN A 174 3.85 3.39 -4.04
N ILE A 175 4.85 4.26 -4.13
CA ILE A 175 6.15 3.93 -4.76
C ILE A 175 6.80 2.77 -4.03
N ILE A 176 6.90 2.81 -2.69
CA ILE A 176 7.53 1.75 -1.89
C ILE A 176 6.82 0.41 -2.13
N THR A 177 5.49 0.37 -2.01
CA THR A 177 4.72 -0.86 -2.22
C THR A 177 4.73 -1.33 -3.68
N GLY A 178 4.73 -0.42 -4.65
CA GLY A 178 4.86 -0.74 -6.07
C GLY A 178 6.22 -1.35 -6.40
N LEU A 179 7.30 -0.88 -5.77
CA LEU A 179 8.63 -1.47 -5.88
C LEU A 179 8.64 -2.88 -5.26
N GLY A 180 7.96 -3.06 -4.13
CA GLY A 180 7.71 -4.37 -3.54
C GLY A 180 7.05 -5.33 -4.52
N ILE A 181 5.93 -4.94 -5.14
CA ILE A 181 5.24 -5.74 -6.16
C ILE A 181 6.16 -6.05 -7.34
N HIS A 182 6.89 -5.05 -7.83
CA HIS A 182 7.80 -5.21 -8.97
C HIS A 182 8.89 -6.24 -8.65
N LEU A 183 9.55 -6.14 -7.50
CA LEU A 183 10.55 -7.11 -7.05
C LEU A 183 9.95 -8.50 -6.78
N ALA A 184 8.71 -8.55 -6.27
CA ALA A 184 7.98 -9.78 -6.02
C ALA A 184 7.62 -10.50 -7.33
N THR A 185 7.28 -9.75 -8.38
CA THR A 185 6.84 -10.24 -9.70
C THR A 185 7.99 -10.48 -10.68
N GLN A 186 9.20 -10.00 -10.37
CA GLN A 186 10.42 -10.42 -11.04
C GLN A 186 10.75 -11.89 -10.69
N SER A 187 10.09 -12.85 -11.35
CA SER A 187 10.36 -14.27 -11.11
C SER A 187 11.58 -14.81 -11.87
N ARG A 188 12.24 -15.76 -11.20
CA ARG A 188 13.49 -16.49 -11.49
C ARG A 188 13.45 -17.51 -12.63
N TYR A 189 12.44 -17.48 -13.48
CA TYR A 189 12.34 -18.41 -14.62
C TYR A 189 11.81 -17.65 -15.82
N GLY A 190 12.61 -17.62 -16.88
CA GLY A 190 12.16 -17.13 -18.17
C GLY A 190 11.01 -18.00 -18.65
N VAL A 191 9.82 -17.41 -18.64
CA VAL A 191 8.73 -17.73 -19.57
C VAL A 191 8.23 -16.40 -20.09
#